data_AF-A0A0Q9T135-F1
#
_entry.id   AF-A0A0Q9T135-F1
#
_cell.length_a   1.000
_cell.length_b   1.000
_cell.length_c   1.000
_cell.angle_alpha   90.00
_cell.angle_beta   90.00
_cell.angle_gamma   90.00
#
_symmetry.space_group_name_H-M   'P 1'
#
loop_
_entity.id
_entity.type
_entity.pdbx_description
1 polymer ?
#
loop_
_entity_poly.entity_id
_entity_poly.type
_entity_poly.pdbx_seq_one_letter_code
_entity_poly.pdbx_strand_id
1 'polypeptide(L)'
;MEVQLGSRGEVVYTACDCPYDMGAICKHEAAVLLEIRDELSHRGTVSDSSKSKPSSKVDLSDELSKLSKEELVALLLHFSKENSGSRANAYSEIS
;
A
#
# COMPACT_ATOMS: atom_id res chain seq x y z
N MET A 1 8.34 -6.01 3.32
CA MET A 1 7.32 -6.42 4.30
C MET A 1 7.76 -7.71 4.98
N GLU A 2 7.69 -7.74 6.30
CA GLU A 2 8.12 -8.84 7.16
C GLU A 2 7.02 -9.19 8.16
N VAL A 3 6.84 -10.49 8.44
CA VAL A 3 5.90 -11.01 9.44
C VAL A 3 6.58 -12.13 10.20
N GLN A 4 6.47 -12.13 11.52
CA GLN A 4 6.90 -13.24 12.37
C GLN A 4 5.71 -13.84 13.11
N LEU A 5 5.61 -15.17 13.06
CA LEU A 5 4.59 -15.95 13.76
C LEU A 5 5.19 -16.63 14.98
N GLY A 6 4.44 -16.60 16.09
CA GLY A 6 4.76 -17.31 17.30
C GLY A 6 4.38 -18.80 17.23
N SER A 7 4.67 -19.51 18.31
CA SER A 7 4.49 -20.98 18.40
C SER A 7 3.03 -21.44 18.26
N ARG A 8 2.04 -20.56 18.47
CA ARG A 8 0.62 -20.88 18.36
C ARG A 8 -0.01 -20.27 17.10
N GLY A 9 0.80 -19.76 16.17
CA GLY A 9 0.33 -19.12 14.94
C GLY A 9 -0.15 -17.68 15.14
N GLU A 10 0.09 -17.08 16.31
CA GLU A 10 -0.14 -15.66 16.57
C GLU A 10 0.91 -14.79 15.87
N VAL A 11 0.50 -13.64 15.36
CA VAL A 11 1.43 -12.67 14.80
C VAL A 11 2.12 -11.93 15.95
N VAL A 12 3.44 -12.07 16.05
CA VAL A 12 4.25 -11.42 17.11
C VAL A 12 4.97 -10.18 16.63
N TYR A 13 5.14 -10.03 15.31
CA TYR A 13 5.77 -8.87 14.70
C TYR A 13 5.33 -8.69 13.25
N THR A 14 5.14 -7.44 12.84
CA THR A 14 4.96 -7.02 11.45
C THR A 14 5.76 -5.76 11.19
N ALA A 15 6.34 -5.65 9.99
CA ALA A 15 6.92 -4.40 9.51
C ALA A 15 6.78 -4.25 8.01
N CYS A 16 6.54 -3.02 7.58
CA CYS A 16 6.57 -2.61 6.20
C CYS A 16 7.32 -1.29 6.06
N ASP A 17 8.23 -1.25 5.11
CA ASP A 17 9.04 -0.09 4.74
C ASP A 17 8.35 0.78 3.68
N CYS A 18 7.03 0.65 3.52
CA CYS A 18 6.33 1.40 2.49
C CYS A 18 6.25 2.89 2.85
N PRO A 19 6.59 3.78 1.91
CA PRO A 19 6.59 5.23 2.15
C PRO A 19 5.18 5.83 2.17
N TYR A 20 4.17 5.02 1.92
CA TYR A 20 2.76 5.39 1.90
C TYR A 20 2.04 4.66 3.03
N ASP A 21 1.15 5.39 3.72
CA ASP A 21 0.33 4.92 4.84
C ASP A 21 1.09 4.81 6.18
N MET A 22 1.13 5.93 6.92
CA MET A 22 1.79 6.10 8.22
C MET A 22 0.82 5.95 9.41
N GLY A 23 -0.11 4.99 9.31
CA GLY A 23 -0.89 4.50 10.45
C GLY A 23 -0.12 3.43 11.23
N ALA A 24 -0.75 2.86 12.26
CA ALA A 24 -0.15 1.75 13.02
C ALA A 24 0.02 0.46 12.17
N ILE A 25 -0.78 0.31 11.12
CA ILE A 25 -0.76 -0.79 10.16
C ILE A 25 -1.04 -0.21 8.77
N CYS A 26 -0.21 -0.50 7.77
CA CYS A 26 -0.46 -0.07 6.40
C CYS A 26 -1.37 -1.05 5.64
N LYS A 27 -1.92 -0.63 4.49
CA LYS A 27 -2.72 -1.52 3.62
C LYS A 27 -2.00 -2.81 3.22
N HIS A 28 -0.69 -2.78 3.02
CA HIS A 28 0.08 -3.98 2.69
C HIS A 28 0.11 -4.95 3.87
N GLU A 29 0.36 -4.41 5.07
CA GLU A 29 0.33 -5.20 6.31
C GLU A 29 -1.03 -5.82 6.54
N ALA A 30 -2.10 -5.03 6.39
CA ALA A 30 -3.47 -5.51 6.48
C ALA A 30 -3.75 -6.63 5.47
N ALA A 31 -3.32 -6.50 4.22
CA ALA A 31 -3.54 -7.51 3.18
C ALA A 31 -2.88 -8.84 3.52
N VAL A 32 -1.61 -8.84 3.94
CA VAL A 32 -0.92 -10.08 4.31
C VAL A 32 -1.51 -10.70 5.58
N LEU A 33 -1.90 -9.90 6.56
CA LEU A 33 -2.56 -10.39 7.78
C LEU A 33 -3.91 -11.06 7.47
N LEU A 34 -4.67 -10.53 6.51
CA LEU A 34 -5.91 -11.14 6.03
C LEU A 34 -5.64 -12.47 5.33
N GLU A 35 -4.62 -12.53 4.47
CA GLU A 35 -4.24 -13.77 3.79
C GLU A 35 -3.82 -14.85 4.79
N ILE A 36 -2.96 -14.52 5.76
CA ILE A 36 -2.54 -15.44 6.83
C ILE A 36 -3.76 -15.94 7.61
N ARG A 37 -4.71 -15.06 7.96
CA ARG A 37 -5.95 -15.45 8.64
C ARG A 37 -6.75 -16.44 7.80
N ASP A 38 -6.89 -16.18 6.51
CA ASP A 38 -7.67 -17.00 5.60
C ASP A 38 -6.99 -18.37 5.42
N GLU A 39 -5.68 -18.43 5.19
CA GLU A 39 -4.91 -19.67 5.14
C GLU A 39 -5.03 -20.49 6.43
N LEU A 40 -4.92 -19.85 7.60
CA LEU A 40 -5.08 -20.53 8.89
C LEU A 40 -6.52 -21.03 9.12
N SER A 41 -7.52 -20.31 8.60
CA SER A 41 -8.93 -20.71 8.69
C SER A 41 -9.27 -21.85 7.73
N HIS A 42 -8.65 -21.89 6.55
CA HIS A 42 -8.86 -22.92 5.52
C HIS A 42 -8.09 -24.22 5.78
N ARG A 43 -7.12 -24.24 6.70
CA ARG A 43 -6.45 -25.47 7.16
C ARG A 43 -7.39 -26.47 7.86
N GLY A 44 -8.64 -26.10 8.15
CA GLY A 44 -9.69 -26.99 8.66
C GLY A 44 -10.68 -27.50 7.61
N THR A 45 -10.72 -26.94 6.40
CA THR A 45 -11.65 -27.34 5.34
C THR A 45 -10.98 -27.24 3.97
N VAL A 46 -10.72 -28.41 3.36
CA VAL A 46 -10.35 -28.50 1.95
C VAL A 46 -11.44 -27.88 1.09
N SER A 47 -11.24 -26.66 0.58
CA SER A 47 -11.79 -26.25 -0.73
C SER A 47 -11.23 -24.91 -1.25
N ASP A 48 -10.72 -25.02 -2.47
CA ASP A 48 -10.71 -24.06 -3.57
C ASP A 48 -9.78 -22.81 -3.52
N SER A 49 -8.65 -22.97 -4.19
CA SER A 49 -7.77 -21.90 -4.66
C SER A 49 -8.50 -21.03 -5.70
N SER A 50 -9.23 -20.00 -5.26
CA SER A 50 -9.83 -19.04 -6.18
C SER A 50 -8.78 -18.04 -6.67
N LYS A 51 -8.27 -18.33 -7.89
CA LYS A 51 -7.49 -17.45 -8.77
C LYS A 51 -7.90 -15.98 -8.65
N SER A 52 -6.95 -15.12 -8.30
CA SER A 52 -7.08 -13.68 -8.50
C SER A 52 -7.17 -13.39 -10.01
N LYS A 53 -8.27 -12.76 -10.42
CA LYS A 53 -8.50 -12.31 -11.79
C LYS A 53 -7.44 -11.28 -12.18
N PRO A 54 -6.99 -11.24 -13.45
CA PRO A 54 -6.11 -10.17 -13.91
C PRO A 54 -6.87 -8.85 -13.80
N SER A 55 -6.45 -7.98 -12.89
CA SER A 55 -6.85 -6.58 -12.93
C SER A 55 -6.38 -6.02 -14.26
N SER A 56 -7.30 -5.45 -15.05
CA SER A 56 -6.96 -4.69 -16.24
C SER A 56 -6.02 -3.58 -15.81
N LYS A 57 -4.73 -3.74 -16.09
CA LYS A 57 -3.72 -2.71 -15.84
C LYS A 57 -4.03 -1.57 -16.80
N VAL A 58 -4.82 -0.61 -16.33
CA VAL A 58 -4.78 0.73 -16.91
C VAL A 58 -3.35 1.21 -16.68
N ASP A 59 -2.62 1.44 -17.78
CA ASP A 59 -1.26 1.96 -17.68
C ASP A 59 -1.37 3.43 -17.25
N LEU A 60 -1.08 3.65 -15.97
CA LEU A 60 -1.10 4.98 -15.37
C LEU A 60 -0.19 5.96 -16.13
N SER A 61 0.88 5.47 -16.75
CA SER A 61 1.77 6.29 -17.59
C SER A 61 1.05 6.84 -18.81
N ASP A 62 0.22 6.02 -19.48
CA ASP A 62 -0.55 6.43 -20.66
C ASP A 62 -1.63 7.45 -20.33
N GLU A 63 -2.18 7.39 -19.12
CA GLU A 63 -3.22 8.32 -18.67
C GLU A 63 -2.63 9.67 -18.27
N LEU A 64 -1.51 9.68 -17.55
CA LEU A 64 -0.79 10.90 -17.17
C LEU A 64 -0.20 11.62 -18.38
N SER A 65 0.22 10.88 -19.41
CA SER A 65 0.78 11.46 -20.65
C SER A 65 -0.24 12.26 -21.47
N LYS A 66 -1.53 12.13 -21.18
CA LYS A 66 -2.61 12.89 -21.84
C LYS A 66 -2.85 14.25 -21.20
N LEU A 67 -2.32 14.49 -19.99
CA LEU A 67 -2.46 15.77 -19.31
C LEU A 67 -1.48 16.80 -19.87
N SER A 68 -1.89 18.06 -19.87
CA SER A 68 -0.97 19.17 -20.08
C SER A 68 0.04 19.29 -18.94
N LYS A 69 1.14 20.02 -19.16
CA LYS A 69 2.15 20.26 -18.14
C LYS A 69 1.54 20.97 -16.93
N GLU A 70 0.65 21.91 -17.16
CA GLU A 70 -0.04 22.69 -16.14
C GLU A 70 -0.96 21.81 -15.29
N GLU A 71 -1.73 20.92 -15.93
CA GLU A 71 -2.59 19.96 -15.23
C GLU A 71 -1.78 18.95 -14.42
N LEU A 72 -0.66 18.46 -14.96
CA LEU A 72 0.22 17.54 -14.25
C LEU A 72 0.84 18.22 -13.01
N VAL A 73 1.29 19.47 -13.13
CA VAL A 73 1.80 20.26 -12.01
C VAL A 73 0.71 20.50 -10.95
N ALA A 74 -0.51 20.85 -11.37
CA ALA A 74 -1.63 21.03 -10.45
C ALA A 74 -1.97 19.73 -9.69
N LEU A 75 -1.97 18.60 -10.39
CA LEU A 75 -2.19 17.27 -9.81
C LEU A 75 -1.12 16.92 -8.76
N LEU A 76 0.16 17.13 -9.08
CA LEU A 76 1.27 16.87 -8.14
C LEU A 76 1.20 17.76 -6.89
N LEU A 77 0.83 19.03 -7.05
CA LEU A 77 0.64 19.95 -5.93
C LEU A 77 -0.54 19.54 -5.04
N HIS A 78 -1.63 19.03 -5.63
CA HIS A 78 -2.78 18.52 -4.89
C HIS A 78 -2.38 17.35 -3.98
N PHE A 79 -1.74 16.33 -4.55
CA PHE A 79 -1.28 15.16 -3.77
C PHE A 79 -0.22 15.51 -2.73
N SER A 80 0.65 16.48 -3.02
CA SER A 80 1.66 16.95 -2.07
C SER A 80 1.03 17.64 -0.85
N LYS A 81 -0.07 18.38 -1.04
CA LYS A 81 -0.80 19.04 0.06
C LYS A 81 -1.59 18.04 0.90
N GLU A 82 -2.30 17.10 0.27
CA GLU A 82 -3.06 16.07 0.99
C GLU A 82 -2.17 15.14 1.82
N ASN A 83 -0.93 14.91 1.37
CA ASN A 83 0.03 14.07 2.11
C ASN A 83 0.90 14.86 3.12
N SER A 84 0.74 16.18 3.22
CA SER A 84 1.53 17.06 4.12
C SER A 84 1.00 17.14 5.55
N GLY A 85 0.22 16.16 5.99
CA GLY A 85 -0.22 15.99 7.39
C GLY A 85 0.91 15.77 8.40
N SER A 86 2.18 15.74 8.00
CA SER A 86 3.33 15.89 8.90
C SER A 86 4.56 16.38 8.15
N ARG A 87 5.08 17.53 8.62
CA ARG A 87 6.38 18.17 8.32
C ARG A 87 6.39 19.16 7.16
N ALA A 88 6.12 20.42 7.55
CA ALA A 88 6.74 21.58 6.96
C ALA A 88 8.28 21.41 6.93
N ASN A 89 8.84 21.10 5.76
CA ASN A 89 10.07 21.67 5.21
C ASN A 89 10.54 20.84 4.01
N ALA A 90 10.31 21.35 2.81
CA ALA A 90 11.04 20.93 1.61
C ALA A 90 11.35 22.08 0.64
N TYR A 91 11.03 23.34 0.99
CA TYR A 91 11.24 24.51 0.12
C TYR A 91 12.35 25.46 0.57
N SER A 92 13.12 25.12 1.62
CA SER A 92 14.19 26.00 2.14
C SER A 92 15.60 25.66 1.65
N GLU A 93 15.79 24.69 0.76
CA GLU A 93 17.14 24.30 0.28
C GLU A 93 17.38 24.58 -1.21
N ILE A 94 16.56 25.42 -1.84
CA ILE A 94 16.81 25.90 -3.22
C ILE A 94 16.85 27.45 -3.24
N SER A 95 17.67 28.04 -2.37
CA SER A 95 18.04 29.47 -2.44
C SER A 95 19.51 29.65 -2.11
#